data_AF-A0A653YTK0-F1
#
_entry.id   AF-A0A653YTK0-F1
#
_cell.length_a   1.000
_cell.length_b   1.000
_cell.length_c   1.000
_cell.angle_alpha   90.00
_cell.angle_beta   90.00
_cell.angle_gamma   90.00
#
_symmetry.space_group_name_H-M   'P 1'
#
loop_
_entity.id
_entity.type
_entity.pdbx_description
1 polymer ?
#
loop_
_entity_poly.entity_id
_entity_poly.type
_entity_poly.pdbx_seq_one_letter_code
_entity_poly.pdbx_strand_id
1 'polypeptide(L)'
;MLYSRSFKHCLIGFLFLFSTASNAGLITNIATETVSYSILSQNPWGNFTWTASYDIGFVDQDLLIDVDVFLTDDDPGSALRDIWEEGIESIWSNAFDLSDGTYFYDTVFNVDWLSTNAGADHTVYVTEGDGNVNLTHWYTGSPSGYSYNRQGVIAAHEFGHMIGLFDEYSGGALNPEELIRNNSIMGRNLSLPRTDHFDDFLEWAQINSGVASLALVADSGVDNYFVPEPSSLVILLLSICMALSIKTKSRRNGIEVRSPTLFA
;
A
#
# COMPACT_ATOMS: atom_id res chain seq x y z
N MET A 1 25.29 -28.55 67.94
CA MET A 1 25.78 -27.51 67.00
C MET A 1 26.29 -28.26 65.78
N LEU A 2 25.97 -27.99 64.52
CA LEU A 2 25.08 -27.04 63.85
C LEU A 2 24.73 -27.72 62.52
N TYR A 3 23.48 -27.56 62.10
CA TYR A 3 22.89 -28.06 60.85
C TYR A 3 23.66 -27.58 59.62
N SER A 4 23.94 -28.46 58.66
CA SER A 4 24.22 -28.09 57.26
C SER A 4 23.10 -28.64 56.39
N ARG A 5 22.25 -27.74 55.89
CA ARG A 5 21.04 -28.03 55.10
C ARG A 5 21.40 -28.18 53.63
N SER A 6 20.74 -29.17 53.00
CA SER A 6 20.81 -29.48 51.58
C SER A 6 20.42 -28.29 50.70
N PHE A 7 21.23 -27.99 49.68
CA PHE A 7 20.81 -27.16 48.54
C PHE A 7 20.13 -28.07 47.51
N LYS A 8 18.80 -28.16 47.61
CA LYS A 8 17.95 -28.76 46.58
C LYS A 8 18.03 -27.87 45.34
N HIS A 9 18.58 -28.41 44.25
CA HIS A 9 18.48 -27.80 42.93
C HIS A 9 17.03 -27.97 42.46
N CYS A 10 16.25 -26.91 42.55
CA CYS A 10 14.91 -26.85 41.98
C CYS A 10 15.08 -26.68 40.46
N LEU A 11 15.01 -27.78 39.72
CA LEU A 11 14.91 -27.77 38.26
C LEU A 11 13.50 -27.26 37.90
N ILE A 12 13.36 -25.95 37.73
CA ILE A 12 12.14 -25.36 37.16
C ILE A 12 12.25 -25.57 35.65
N GLY A 13 11.59 -26.61 35.15
CA GLY A 13 11.34 -26.76 33.72
C GLY A 13 10.34 -25.69 33.29
N PHE A 14 10.84 -24.61 32.69
CA PHE A 14 10.00 -23.66 31.97
C PHE A 14 9.62 -24.30 30.62
N LEU A 15 8.41 -24.86 30.57
CA LEU A 15 7.79 -25.26 29.32
C LEU A 15 7.45 -23.97 28.57
N PHE A 16 8.23 -23.65 27.53
CA PHE A 16 7.93 -22.55 26.62
C PHE A 16 6.66 -22.89 25.85
N LEU A 17 5.51 -22.43 26.35
CA LEU A 17 4.33 -22.20 25.51
C LEU A 17 4.63 -20.93 24.72
N PHE A 18 5.28 -21.10 23.56
CA PHE A 18 5.13 -20.11 22.50
C PHE A 18 3.65 -20.13 22.11
N SER A 19 2.87 -19.17 22.59
CA SER A 19 1.63 -18.84 21.90
C SER A 19 2.06 -18.27 20.56
N THR A 20 2.11 -19.11 19.53
CA THR A 20 1.93 -18.62 18.17
C THR A 20 0.56 -17.98 18.19
N ALA A 21 0.49 -16.64 18.21
CA ALA A 21 -0.70 -15.99 17.70
C ALA A 21 -0.84 -16.55 16.29
N SER A 22 -1.82 -17.43 16.10
CA SER A 22 -2.08 -17.96 14.77
C SER A 22 -2.55 -16.77 13.94
N ASN A 23 -1.90 -16.49 12.81
CA ASN A 23 -2.43 -15.66 11.71
C ASN A 23 -3.69 -16.32 11.08
N ALA A 24 -4.45 -17.10 11.86
CA ALA A 24 -5.66 -17.77 11.42
C ALA A 24 -6.72 -16.69 11.21
N GLY A 25 -6.82 -16.21 9.99
CA GLY A 25 -7.84 -15.26 9.55
C GLY A 25 -7.35 -14.14 8.65
N LEU A 26 -6.05 -13.80 8.66
CA LEU A 26 -5.52 -12.79 7.74
C LEU A 26 -5.24 -13.39 6.37
N ILE A 27 -5.46 -12.59 5.33
CA ILE A 27 -4.99 -12.91 3.98
C ILE A 27 -3.46 -12.96 4.01
N THR A 28 -2.89 -14.08 3.58
CA THR A 28 -1.44 -14.23 3.44
C THR A 28 -0.96 -13.56 2.16
N ASN A 29 0.33 -13.18 2.10
CA ASN A 29 0.88 -12.60 0.88
C ASN A 29 0.60 -13.48 -0.35
N ILE A 30 0.11 -12.85 -1.41
CA ILE A 30 -0.14 -13.43 -2.73
C ILE A 30 0.93 -12.84 -3.65
N ALA A 31 1.61 -13.72 -4.38
CA ALA A 31 2.64 -13.29 -5.32
C ALA A 31 2.05 -12.33 -6.37
N THR A 32 2.79 -11.27 -6.66
CA THR A 32 2.43 -10.32 -7.72
C THR A 32 2.37 -11.02 -9.08
N GLU A 33 1.36 -10.66 -9.87
CA GLU A 33 1.24 -11.04 -11.28
C GLU A 33 0.85 -9.85 -12.14
N THR A 34 1.28 -9.88 -13.41
CA THR A 34 0.89 -8.88 -14.40
C THR A 34 -0.47 -9.23 -15.00
N VAL A 35 -1.39 -8.29 -14.91
CA VAL A 35 -2.68 -8.32 -15.61
C VAL A 35 -2.60 -7.44 -16.83
N SER A 36 -2.93 -7.97 -18.00
CA SER A 36 -2.95 -7.19 -19.24
C SER A 36 -4.05 -7.65 -20.19
N TYR A 37 -4.87 -6.70 -20.67
CA TYR A 37 -5.98 -6.97 -21.58
C TYR A 37 -6.34 -5.76 -22.44
N SER A 38 -6.85 -6.01 -23.64
CA SER A 38 -7.31 -4.96 -24.55
C SER A 38 -8.77 -4.61 -24.30
N ILE A 39 -9.04 -3.30 -24.31
CA ILE A 39 -10.38 -2.74 -24.14
C ILE A 39 -10.81 -2.08 -25.45
N LEU A 40 -12.10 -2.23 -25.75
CA LEU A 40 -12.77 -1.59 -26.88
C LEU A 40 -13.99 -0.84 -26.37
N SER A 41 -13.95 0.49 -26.50
CA SER A 41 -15.11 1.36 -26.36
C SER A 41 -15.71 1.60 -27.74
N GLN A 42 -16.96 1.19 -27.93
CA GLN A 42 -17.76 1.51 -29.12
C GLN A 42 -18.93 2.37 -28.69
N ASN A 43 -18.87 3.66 -29.03
CA ASN A 43 -19.89 4.62 -28.61
C ASN A 43 -20.19 5.62 -29.74
N PRO A 44 -21.27 6.43 -29.62
CA PRO A 44 -21.65 7.40 -30.66
C PRO A 44 -20.60 8.47 -31.01
N TRP A 45 -19.59 8.66 -30.16
CA TRP A 45 -18.53 9.66 -30.34
C TRP A 45 -17.27 9.09 -30.99
N GLY A 46 -17.10 7.77 -31.01
CA GLY A 46 -15.99 7.12 -31.66
C GLY A 46 -15.76 5.69 -31.18
N ASN A 47 -14.79 5.04 -31.82
CA ASN A 47 -14.23 3.78 -31.34
C ASN A 47 -12.89 4.09 -30.70
N PHE A 48 -12.75 3.76 -29.42
CA PHE A 48 -11.50 3.90 -28.68
C PHE A 48 -11.00 2.52 -28.28
N THR A 49 -9.69 2.34 -28.36
CA THR A 49 -9.03 1.08 -27.99
C THR A 49 -7.77 1.39 -27.23
N TRP A 50 -7.57 0.69 -26.12
CA TRP A 50 -6.35 0.76 -25.34
C TRP A 50 -6.09 -0.59 -24.68
N THR A 51 -4.91 -0.74 -24.10
CA THR A 51 -4.55 -1.89 -23.29
C THR A 51 -4.50 -1.43 -21.84
N ALA A 52 -5.22 -2.12 -20.96
CA ALA A 52 -4.96 -2.04 -19.53
C ALA A 52 -3.77 -2.94 -19.19
N SER A 53 -2.85 -2.47 -18.37
CA SER A 53 -1.71 -3.25 -17.89
C SER A 53 -1.28 -2.73 -16.53
N TYR A 54 -1.11 -3.64 -15.58
CA TYR A 54 -0.66 -3.36 -14.22
C TYR A 54 -0.21 -4.66 -13.56
N ASP A 55 0.62 -4.53 -12.54
CA ASP A 55 0.96 -5.60 -11.62
C ASP A 55 0.02 -5.57 -10.42
N ILE A 56 -0.51 -6.72 -10.02
CA ILE A 56 -1.40 -6.85 -8.86
C ILE A 56 -0.91 -7.95 -7.93
N GLY A 57 -0.92 -7.67 -6.63
CA GLY A 57 -0.45 -8.58 -5.60
C GLY A 57 -1.10 -8.31 -4.25
N PHE A 58 -0.86 -9.20 -3.30
CA PHE A 58 -1.24 -8.96 -1.91
C PHE A 58 0.02 -9.04 -1.07
N VAL A 59 0.49 -7.92 -0.54
CA VAL A 59 1.80 -7.81 0.11
C VAL A 59 1.62 -7.14 1.45
N ASP A 60 2.07 -7.82 2.51
CA ASP A 60 2.09 -7.27 3.88
C ASP A 60 0.74 -6.76 4.39
N GLN A 61 -0.35 -7.39 3.91
CA GLN A 61 -1.77 -7.08 4.19
C GLN A 61 -2.42 -5.99 3.33
N ASP A 62 -1.72 -5.52 2.30
CA ASP A 62 -2.27 -4.54 1.36
C ASP A 62 -2.52 -5.19 0.00
N LEU A 63 -3.62 -4.80 -0.66
CA LEU A 63 -3.83 -5.08 -2.07
C LEU A 63 -3.03 -4.04 -2.86
N LEU A 64 -1.92 -4.46 -3.44
CA LEU A 64 -1.03 -3.60 -4.22
C LEU A 64 -1.41 -3.68 -5.71
N ILE A 65 -1.66 -2.52 -6.30
CA ILE A 65 -1.80 -2.31 -7.74
C ILE A 65 -0.66 -1.38 -8.15
N ASP A 66 0.26 -1.90 -8.96
CA ASP A 66 1.46 -1.20 -9.39
C ASP A 66 1.43 -0.98 -10.91
N VAL A 67 1.85 0.20 -11.34
CA VAL A 67 1.87 0.56 -12.76
C VAL A 67 3.20 1.20 -13.12
N ASP A 68 3.98 0.48 -13.93
CA ASP A 68 5.26 0.96 -14.43
C ASP A 68 5.08 1.80 -15.71
N VAL A 69 5.39 3.10 -15.65
CA VAL A 69 5.21 4.03 -16.78
C VAL A 69 6.54 4.55 -17.32
N PHE A 70 6.82 4.23 -18.58
CA PHE A 70 7.92 4.84 -19.31
C PHE A 70 7.52 6.20 -19.89
N LEU A 71 8.15 7.27 -19.40
CA LEU A 71 8.00 8.62 -19.94
C LEU A 71 9.03 8.86 -21.06
N THR A 72 8.57 9.29 -22.24
CA THR A 72 9.42 9.56 -23.41
C THR A 72 9.20 10.97 -23.96
N ASP A 73 10.11 11.36 -24.86
CA ASP A 73 10.19 12.67 -25.52
C ASP A 73 10.69 13.78 -24.59
N ASP A 74 9.83 14.69 -24.13
CA ASP A 74 10.27 15.77 -23.24
C ASP A 74 10.45 15.31 -21.79
N ASP A 75 11.39 15.93 -21.07
CA ASP A 75 11.58 15.68 -19.63
C ASP A 75 10.64 16.61 -18.82
N PRO A 76 9.62 16.08 -18.13
CA PRO A 76 8.74 16.90 -17.28
C PRO A 76 9.46 17.47 -16.04
N GLY A 77 10.65 16.97 -15.71
CA GLY A 77 11.37 17.27 -14.47
C GLY A 77 10.75 16.59 -13.25
N SER A 78 11.49 16.58 -12.13
CA SER A 78 11.03 15.87 -10.92
C SER A 78 9.78 16.48 -10.33
N ALA A 79 9.68 17.82 -10.28
CA ALA A 79 8.55 18.48 -9.64
C ALA A 79 7.20 18.17 -10.31
N LEU A 80 7.17 17.97 -11.63
CA LEU A 80 5.93 17.60 -12.32
C LEU A 80 5.64 16.09 -12.20
N ARG A 81 6.68 15.24 -12.20
CA ARG A 81 6.52 13.81 -11.87
C ARG A 81 5.93 13.63 -10.48
N ASP A 82 6.46 14.33 -9.48
CA ASP A 82 5.95 14.29 -8.11
C ASP A 82 4.47 14.73 -8.04
N ILE A 83 4.06 15.75 -8.82
CA ILE A 83 2.66 16.20 -8.90
C ILE A 83 1.76 15.12 -9.51
N TRP A 84 2.22 14.42 -10.55
CA TRP A 84 1.46 13.35 -11.19
C TRP A 84 1.35 12.13 -10.28
N GLU A 85 2.46 11.70 -9.69
CA GLU A 85 2.55 10.59 -8.74
C GLU A 85 1.66 10.83 -7.53
N GLU A 86 1.86 11.94 -6.80
CA GLU A 86 1.04 12.30 -5.65
C GLU A 86 -0.44 12.41 -6.03
N GLY A 87 -0.75 12.96 -7.21
CA GLY A 87 -2.12 13.06 -7.72
C GLY A 87 -2.77 11.71 -7.97
N ILE A 88 -2.05 10.76 -8.57
CA ILE A 88 -2.52 9.40 -8.82
C ILE A 88 -2.73 8.66 -7.51
N GLU A 89 -1.67 8.57 -6.71
CA GLU A 89 -1.66 7.73 -5.51
C GLU A 89 -2.62 8.25 -4.46
N SER A 90 -2.70 9.56 -4.22
CA SER A 90 -3.62 10.12 -3.21
C SER A 90 -5.10 10.07 -3.60
N ILE A 91 -5.41 9.92 -4.89
CA ILE A 91 -6.79 9.82 -5.37
C ILE A 91 -7.27 8.37 -5.36
N TRP A 92 -6.41 7.43 -5.75
CA TRP A 92 -6.76 6.02 -5.91
C TRP A 92 -6.51 5.19 -4.65
N SER A 93 -5.36 5.37 -3.99
CA SER A 93 -5.02 4.64 -2.77
C SER A 93 -5.96 5.02 -1.64
N ASN A 94 -6.39 4.01 -0.88
CA ASN A 94 -7.29 4.14 0.26
C ASN A 94 -8.58 4.93 -0.08
N ALA A 95 -9.03 4.92 -1.34
CA ALA A 95 -10.36 5.40 -1.65
C ALA A 95 -11.42 4.41 -1.12
N PHE A 96 -11.09 3.11 -1.19
CA PHE A 96 -11.89 2.01 -0.65
C PHE A 96 -10.99 0.89 -0.15
N ASP A 97 -11.28 0.35 1.03
CA ASP A 97 -10.57 -0.79 1.59
C ASP A 97 -11.33 -2.08 1.26
N LEU A 98 -10.61 -3.20 1.23
CA LEU A 98 -11.23 -4.53 1.28
C LEU A 98 -11.57 -4.90 2.71
N SER A 99 -12.74 -5.47 2.94
CA SER A 99 -13.13 -6.04 4.22
C SER A 99 -13.59 -7.48 4.09
N ASP A 100 -13.06 -8.36 4.96
CA ASP A 100 -13.57 -9.73 5.14
C ASP A 100 -14.65 -9.83 6.24
N GLY A 101 -15.09 -8.69 6.75
CA GLY A 101 -16.03 -8.56 7.88
C GLY A 101 -15.37 -8.60 9.26
N THR A 102 -14.09 -8.95 9.34
CA THR A 102 -13.28 -8.94 10.57
C THR A 102 -12.11 -7.95 10.47
N TYR A 103 -11.40 -7.98 9.36
CA TYR A 103 -10.24 -7.16 9.05
C TYR A 103 -10.54 -6.23 7.87
N PHE A 104 -9.72 -5.18 7.77
CA PHE A 104 -9.67 -4.24 6.67
C PHE A 104 -8.27 -4.32 6.07
N TYR A 105 -8.20 -4.22 4.74
CA TYR A 105 -6.99 -4.31 3.97
C TYR A 105 -6.98 -3.15 2.97
N ASP A 106 -5.91 -2.37 3.00
CA ASP A 106 -5.78 -1.16 2.20
C ASP A 106 -5.66 -1.53 0.72
N THR A 107 -6.21 -0.68 -0.15
CA THR A 107 -5.89 -0.71 -1.58
C THR A 107 -4.82 0.33 -1.85
N VAL A 108 -3.65 -0.12 -2.29
CA VAL A 108 -2.50 0.74 -2.55
C VAL A 108 -2.23 0.76 -4.04
N PHE A 109 -2.39 1.93 -4.65
CA PHE A 109 -2.01 2.21 -6.02
C PHE A 109 -0.65 2.91 -6.01
N ASN A 110 0.28 2.37 -6.79
CA ASN A 110 1.63 2.90 -6.97
C ASN A 110 1.87 3.15 -8.46
N VAL A 111 2.56 4.25 -8.78
CA VAL A 111 2.97 4.55 -10.15
C VAL A 111 4.46 4.85 -10.19
N ASP A 112 5.20 4.06 -10.95
CA ASP A 112 6.65 4.18 -11.04
C ASP A 112 7.08 4.76 -12.39
N TRP A 113 7.94 5.79 -12.36
CA TRP A 113 8.46 6.42 -13.57
C TRP A 113 9.73 5.73 -14.05
N LEU A 114 9.63 4.96 -15.13
CA LEU A 114 10.77 4.28 -15.73
C LEU A 114 11.54 5.18 -16.69
N SER A 115 12.85 4.97 -16.75
CA SER A 115 13.75 5.66 -17.70
C SER A 115 13.92 4.93 -19.03
N THR A 116 13.37 3.72 -19.16
CA THR A 116 13.36 2.92 -20.39
C THR A 116 12.04 2.16 -20.50
N ASN A 117 11.66 1.74 -21.72
CA ASN A 117 10.46 0.93 -21.93
C ASN A 117 10.57 -0.54 -21.46
N ALA A 118 11.74 -0.98 -21.01
CA ALA A 118 11.92 -2.35 -20.55
C ALA A 118 11.25 -2.53 -19.18
N GLY A 119 10.22 -3.37 -19.12
CA GLY A 119 9.43 -3.60 -17.92
C GLY A 119 8.21 -2.68 -17.78
N ALA A 120 8.08 -1.65 -18.64
CA ALA A 120 6.96 -0.73 -18.55
C ALA A 120 5.63 -1.38 -18.96
N ASP A 121 4.59 -1.16 -18.16
CA ASP A 121 3.19 -1.42 -18.50
C ASP A 121 2.70 -0.46 -19.57
N HIS A 122 3.09 0.82 -19.45
CA HIS A 122 2.63 1.89 -20.34
C HIS A 122 3.79 2.75 -20.84
N THR A 123 3.58 3.36 -22.00
CA THR A 123 4.45 4.42 -22.52
C THR A 123 3.64 5.68 -22.71
N VAL A 124 4.11 6.77 -22.10
CA VAL A 124 3.51 8.10 -22.20
C VAL A 124 4.48 9.04 -22.90
N TYR A 125 4.03 9.62 -24.01
CA TYR A 125 4.72 10.66 -24.74
C TYR A 125 4.48 12.00 -24.04
N VAL A 126 5.55 12.64 -23.56
CA VAL A 126 5.47 13.94 -22.88
C VAL A 126 5.84 15.03 -23.88
N THR A 127 4.99 16.06 -23.97
CA THR A 127 5.21 17.23 -24.83
C THR A 127 5.28 18.52 -24.02
N GLU A 128 6.24 19.38 -24.33
CA GLU A 128 6.38 20.69 -23.73
C GLU A 128 5.19 21.60 -24.05
N GLY A 129 4.62 22.25 -23.02
CA GLY A 129 3.57 23.25 -23.16
C GLY A 129 2.16 22.73 -22.91
N ASP A 130 1.15 23.45 -23.40
CA ASP A 130 -0.27 23.13 -23.17
C ASP A 130 -0.78 22.13 -24.21
N GLY A 131 -1.72 21.26 -23.83
CA GLY A 131 -2.36 20.36 -24.79
C GLY A 131 -3.41 19.44 -24.18
N ASN A 132 -4.10 18.68 -25.05
CA ASN A 132 -5.15 17.74 -24.63
C ASN A 132 -4.52 16.43 -24.21
N VAL A 133 -4.59 16.15 -22.92
CA VAL A 133 -4.09 14.92 -22.31
C VAL A 133 -4.98 13.73 -22.71
N ASN A 134 -4.34 12.58 -22.89
CA ASN A 134 -4.97 11.25 -22.97
C ASN A 134 -4.00 10.20 -22.42
N LEU A 135 -4.44 8.93 -22.32
CA LEU A 135 -3.65 7.80 -21.79
C LEU A 135 -2.21 7.71 -22.31
N THR A 136 -1.95 8.12 -23.56
CA THR A 136 -0.61 8.03 -24.18
C THR A 136 0.13 9.36 -24.32
N HIS A 137 -0.51 10.52 -24.14
CA HIS A 137 0.10 11.82 -24.45
C HIS A 137 -0.17 12.83 -23.34
N TRP A 138 0.88 13.24 -22.63
CA TRP A 138 0.82 14.17 -21.50
C TRP A 138 1.62 15.43 -21.80
N TYR A 139 1.34 16.50 -21.05
CA TYR A 139 1.80 17.84 -21.37
C TYR A 139 2.40 18.52 -20.14
N THR A 140 3.50 19.27 -20.31
CA THR A 140 4.19 19.92 -19.18
C THR A 140 3.54 21.24 -18.74
N GLY A 141 2.65 21.81 -19.55
CA GLY A 141 1.91 23.04 -19.29
C GLY A 141 0.52 22.79 -18.72
N SER A 142 -0.49 23.49 -19.25
CA SER A 142 -1.89 23.39 -18.85
C SER A 142 -2.56 22.18 -19.51
N PRO A 143 -3.01 21.17 -18.73
CA PRO A 143 -3.58 19.94 -19.26
C PRO A 143 -5.05 20.12 -19.69
N SER A 144 -5.40 19.75 -20.92
CA SER A 144 -6.76 19.72 -21.47
C SER A 144 -7.56 21.02 -21.27
N GLY A 145 -6.88 22.16 -21.32
CA GLY A 145 -7.47 23.49 -21.08
C GLY A 145 -7.81 23.80 -19.62
N TYR A 146 -7.49 22.91 -18.69
CA TYR A 146 -7.54 23.16 -17.25
C TYR A 146 -6.31 23.94 -16.79
N SER A 147 -6.41 24.62 -15.65
CA SER A 147 -5.27 25.28 -15.03
C SER A 147 -4.19 24.27 -14.61
N TYR A 148 -2.92 24.67 -14.67
CA TYR A 148 -1.76 23.84 -14.31
C TYR A 148 -1.90 23.09 -12.97
N ASN A 149 -2.55 23.67 -11.97
CA ASN A 149 -2.78 23.00 -10.68
C ASN A 149 -3.72 21.78 -10.75
N ARG A 150 -4.24 21.44 -11.94
CA ARG A 150 -5.04 20.25 -12.22
C ARG A 150 -4.21 19.09 -12.79
N GLN A 151 -2.90 19.25 -12.93
CA GLN A 151 -1.99 18.21 -13.44
C GLN A 151 -2.19 16.86 -12.72
N GLY A 152 -2.12 16.82 -11.38
CA GLY A 152 -2.28 15.58 -10.62
C GLY A 152 -3.63 14.88 -10.81
N VAL A 153 -4.75 15.62 -10.75
CA VAL A 153 -6.09 15.02 -10.93
C VAL A 153 -6.35 14.58 -12.37
N ILE A 154 -5.72 15.20 -13.36
CA ILE A 154 -5.82 14.76 -14.75
C ILE A 154 -4.95 13.53 -14.97
N ALA A 155 -3.74 13.48 -14.42
CA ALA A 155 -2.93 12.26 -14.41
C ALA A 155 -3.66 11.09 -13.75
N ALA A 156 -4.33 11.32 -12.62
CA ALA A 156 -5.17 10.31 -11.95
C ALA A 156 -6.34 9.82 -12.81
N HIS A 157 -6.94 10.70 -13.62
CA HIS A 157 -7.97 10.30 -14.57
C HIS A 157 -7.41 9.39 -15.67
N GLU A 158 -6.28 9.77 -16.27
CA GLU A 158 -5.64 8.94 -17.31
C GLU A 158 -5.12 7.61 -16.76
N PHE A 159 -4.62 7.61 -15.52
CA PHE A 159 -4.25 6.39 -14.81
C PHE A 159 -5.43 5.44 -14.66
N GLY A 160 -6.65 5.95 -14.45
CA GLY A 160 -7.87 5.15 -14.47
C GLY A 160 -8.03 4.34 -15.77
N HIS A 161 -7.67 4.91 -16.92
CA HIS A 161 -7.66 4.15 -18.17
C HIS A 161 -6.55 3.09 -18.22
N MET A 162 -5.36 3.37 -17.67
CA MET A 162 -4.24 2.42 -17.60
C MET A 162 -4.60 1.15 -16.84
N ILE A 163 -5.47 1.27 -15.83
CA ILE A 163 -6.00 0.16 -15.04
C ILE A 163 -7.36 -0.37 -15.54
N GLY A 164 -7.82 0.10 -16.70
CA GLY A 164 -8.93 -0.51 -17.44
C GLY A 164 -10.29 0.16 -17.32
N LEU A 165 -10.37 1.36 -16.75
CA LEU A 165 -11.62 2.09 -16.60
C LEU A 165 -11.97 2.87 -17.86
N PHE A 166 -13.27 2.96 -18.15
CA PHE A 166 -13.82 3.78 -19.23
C PHE A 166 -14.04 5.22 -18.76
N ASP A 167 -14.14 6.14 -19.72
CA ASP A 167 -14.70 7.47 -19.44
C ASP A 167 -16.15 7.37 -18.99
N GLU A 168 -16.60 8.34 -18.21
CA GLU A 168 -17.99 8.45 -17.71
C GLU A 168 -18.62 9.79 -18.09
N TYR A 169 -18.18 10.38 -19.20
CA TYR A 169 -18.73 11.59 -19.78
C TYR A 169 -18.84 11.51 -21.30
N SER A 170 -19.82 12.24 -21.85
CA SER A 170 -20.05 12.32 -23.29
C SER A 170 -18.84 12.87 -24.05
N GLY A 171 -18.42 12.16 -25.09
CA GLY A 171 -17.27 12.51 -25.94
C GLY A 171 -16.00 11.74 -25.60
N GLY A 172 -15.96 11.02 -24.48
CA GLY A 172 -14.85 10.16 -24.10
C GLY A 172 -14.96 8.72 -24.60
N ALA A 173 -14.00 7.89 -24.18
CA ALA A 173 -13.97 6.44 -24.32
C ALA A 173 -14.97 5.76 -23.36
N LEU A 174 -16.26 6.02 -23.55
CA LEU A 174 -17.35 5.53 -22.72
C LEU A 174 -17.53 4.01 -22.77
N ASN A 175 -17.93 3.41 -21.65
CA ASN A 175 -18.37 2.01 -21.62
C ASN A 175 -19.52 1.81 -22.65
N PRO A 176 -19.55 0.71 -23.43
CA PRO A 176 -20.69 0.33 -24.27
C PRO A 176 -22.06 0.32 -23.58
N GLU A 177 -22.09 0.19 -22.24
CA GLU A 177 -23.31 0.32 -21.43
C GLU A 177 -23.74 1.78 -21.18
N GLU A 178 -23.00 2.75 -21.72
CA GLU A 178 -23.27 4.20 -21.69
C GLU A 178 -23.42 4.80 -20.27
N LEU A 179 -22.66 4.28 -19.29
CA LEU A 179 -22.61 4.84 -17.95
C LEU A 179 -22.00 6.26 -17.97
N ILE A 180 -22.80 7.26 -17.61
CA ILE A 180 -22.36 8.66 -17.50
C ILE A 180 -22.55 9.14 -16.06
N ARG A 181 -21.46 9.58 -15.45
CA ARG A 181 -21.42 10.15 -14.09
C ARG A 181 -20.59 11.41 -14.10
N ASN A 182 -21.20 12.53 -13.71
CA ASN A 182 -20.45 13.79 -13.62
C ASN A 182 -19.57 13.87 -12.38
N ASN A 183 -19.82 13.05 -11.36
CA ASN A 183 -19.25 13.16 -10.02
C ASN A 183 -18.30 12.00 -9.68
N SER A 184 -17.52 11.53 -10.65
CA SER A 184 -16.48 10.52 -10.45
C SER A 184 -15.14 11.00 -11.01
N ILE A 185 -14.03 10.34 -10.67
CA ILE A 185 -12.71 10.63 -11.25
C ILE A 185 -12.71 10.40 -12.77
N MET A 186 -13.42 9.36 -13.24
CA MET A 186 -13.63 9.08 -14.67
C MET A 186 -14.69 9.98 -15.32
N GLY A 187 -15.30 10.88 -14.55
CA GLY A 187 -16.41 11.71 -14.95
C GLY A 187 -16.02 13.14 -15.30
N ARG A 188 -16.98 13.89 -15.86
CA ARG A 188 -16.73 15.26 -16.39
C ARG A 188 -16.11 16.23 -15.39
N ASN A 189 -16.42 16.11 -14.09
CA ASN A 189 -15.93 17.03 -13.07
C ASN A 189 -14.63 16.55 -12.40
N LEU A 190 -14.10 15.37 -12.74
CA LEU A 190 -12.90 14.78 -12.16
C LEU A 190 -12.95 14.79 -10.61
N SER A 191 -13.97 14.12 -10.08
CA SER A 191 -14.21 14.01 -8.62
C SER A 191 -13.48 12.78 -8.04
N LEU A 192 -13.93 12.27 -6.89
CA LEU A 192 -13.35 11.07 -6.28
C LEU A 192 -13.72 9.79 -7.05
N PRO A 193 -12.96 8.69 -6.87
CA PRO A 193 -13.33 7.38 -7.38
C PRO A 193 -14.67 6.87 -6.84
N ARG A 194 -15.18 5.84 -7.49
CA ARG A 194 -16.44 5.15 -7.15
C ARG A 194 -16.16 3.68 -6.87
N THR A 195 -17.00 3.04 -6.07
CA THR A 195 -16.79 1.65 -5.64
C THR A 195 -16.63 0.70 -6.82
N ASP A 196 -17.41 0.91 -7.89
CA ASP A 196 -17.37 0.08 -9.11
C ASP A 196 -16.10 0.28 -9.94
N HIS A 197 -15.28 1.29 -9.64
CA HIS A 197 -13.92 1.40 -10.21
C HIS A 197 -12.94 0.37 -9.65
N PHE A 198 -13.33 -0.34 -8.59
CA PHE A 198 -12.47 -1.30 -7.88
C PHE A 198 -12.99 -2.74 -8.02
N ASP A 199 -14.05 -2.97 -8.81
CA ASP A 199 -14.72 -4.28 -8.92
C ASP A 199 -13.76 -5.37 -9.42
N ASP A 200 -12.92 -5.08 -10.42
CA ASP A 200 -11.95 -6.04 -10.96
C ASP A 200 -10.87 -6.41 -9.91
N PHE A 201 -10.43 -5.44 -9.09
CA PHE A 201 -9.46 -5.69 -8.02
C PHE A 201 -10.07 -6.47 -6.85
N LEU A 202 -11.33 -6.16 -6.50
CA LEU A 202 -12.10 -6.91 -5.52
C LEU A 202 -12.27 -8.37 -5.99
N GLU A 203 -12.63 -8.58 -7.25
CA GLU A 203 -12.77 -9.92 -7.82
C GLU A 203 -11.44 -10.69 -7.78
N TRP A 204 -10.35 -10.04 -8.21
CA TRP A 204 -9.02 -10.64 -8.13
C TRP A 204 -8.65 -11.06 -6.71
N ALA A 205 -8.82 -10.16 -5.74
CA ALA A 205 -8.53 -10.45 -4.33
C ALA A 205 -9.43 -11.57 -3.78
N GLN A 206 -10.71 -11.56 -4.14
CA GLN A 206 -11.68 -12.58 -3.72
C GLN A 206 -11.32 -13.98 -4.23
N ILE A 207 -10.83 -14.09 -5.47
CA ILE A 207 -10.42 -15.35 -6.08
C ILE A 207 -9.14 -15.89 -5.43
N ASN A 208 -8.17 -15.02 -5.13
CA ASN A 208 -6.82 -15.42 -4.75
C ASN A 208 -6.57 -15.50 -3.24
N SER A 209 -7.33 -14.78 -2.42
CA SER A 209 -7.13 -14.71 -0.95
C SER A 209 -7.52 -15.97 -0.19
N GLY A 210 -8.38 -16.82 -0.75
CA GLY A 210 -8.93 -17.97 -0.05
C GLY A 210 -9.91 -17.62 1.08
N VAL A 211 -10.30 -16.35 1.22
CA VAL A 211 -11.35 -15.92 2.16
C VAL A 211 -12.74 -16.13 1.56
N ALA A 212 -13.75 -16.33 2.41
CA ALA A 212 -15.10 -16.67 1.95
C ALA A 212 -15.83 -15.51 1.25
N SER A 213 -15.55 -14.27 1.67
CA SER A 213 -16.16 -13.06 1.13
C SER A 213 -15.31 -11.83 1.42
N LEU A 214 -15.18 -10.95 0.44
CA LEU A 214 -14.65 -9.61 0.54
C LEU A 214 -15.71 -8.61 0.07
N ALA A 215 -15.64 -7.41 0.62
CA ALA A 215 -16.43 -6.27 0.18
C ALA A 215 -15.59 -5.00 0.19
N LEU A 216 -15.92 -4.07 -0.69
CA LEU A 216 -15.36 -2.72 -0.66
C LEU A 216 -16.08 -1.89 0.40
N VAL A 217 -15.31 -1.17 1.20
CA VAL A 217 -15.80 -0.21 2.20
C VAL A 217 -15.07 1.09 1.95
N ALA A 218 -15.78 2.23 1.97
CA ALA A 218 -15.10 3.53 1.88
C ALA A 218 -14.12 3.65 3.04
N ASP A 219 -12.87 4.01 2.75
CA ASP A 219 -11.87 4.18 3.81
C ASP A 219 -12.37 5.20 4.83
N SER A 220 -12.22 4.84 6.09
CA SER A 220 -12.56 5.68 7.23
C SER A 220 -11.35 6.35 7.88
N GLY A 221 -10.15 6.12 7.34
CA GLY A 221 -8.84 6.49 7.89
C GLY A 221 -8.49 5.71 9.16
N VAL A 222 -8.95 4.46 9.27
CA VAL A 222 -8.75 3.61 10.46
C VAL A 222 -8.04 2.32 10.06
N ASP A 223 -6.71 2.37 10.03
CA ASP A 223 -5.87 1.20 9.81
C ASP A 223 -5.99 0.25 11.00
N ASN A 224 -6.59 -0.93 10.79
CA ASN A 224 -6.60 -1.99 11.81
C ASN A 224 -5.42 -2.94 11.60
N TYR A 225 -4.19 -2.40 11.55
CA TYR A 225 -3.01 -3.25 11.61
C TYR A 225 -3.02 -4.02 12.93
N PHE A 226 -3.11 -5.34 12.85
CA PHE A 226 -2.79 -6.19 13.98
C PHE A 226 -1.27 -6.11 14.22
N VAL A 227 -0.83 -5.12 14.99
CA VAL A 227 0.50 -5.18 15.62
C VAL A 227 0.42 -6.30 16.65
N PRO A 228 1.14 -7.42 16.51
CA PRO A 228 1.20 -8.41 17.58
C PRO A 228 1.94 -7.73 18.73
N GLU A 229 1.19 -7.17 19.67
CA GLU A 229 1.75 -6.70 20.93
C GLU A 229 2.59 -7.85 21.49
N PRO A 230 3.91 -7.66 21.72
CA PRO A 230 4.71 -8.72 22.30
C PRO A 230 4.03 -9.08 23.61
N SER A 231 3.59 -10.35 23.72
CA SER A 231 2.77 -10.79 24.85
C SER A 231 3.31 -10.18 26.14
N SER A 232 2.45 -9.64 27.00
CA SER A 232 2.85 -8.98 28.24
C SER A 232 3.80 -9.84 29.10
N LEU A 233 3.81 -11.16 28.87
CA LEU A 233 4.81 -12.12 29.34
C LEU A 233 6.24 -11.89 28.82
N VAL A 234 6.47 -11.55 27.55
CA VAL A 234 7.79 -11.22 26.97
C VAL A 234 8.34 -9.92 27.57
N ILE A 235 7.51 -8.88 27.71
CA ILE A 235 7.90 -7.62 28.38
C ILE A 235 8.21 -7.88 29.85
N LEU A 236 7.40 -8.68 30.54
CA LEU A 236 7.63 -9.06 31.93
C LEU A 236 8.91 -9.90 32.08
N LEU A 237 9.18 -10.82 31.15
CA LEU A 237 10.40 -11.66 31.13
C LEU A 237 11.65 -10.82 30.85
N LEU A 238 11.62 -9.89 29.91
CA LEU A 238 12.71 -8.92 29.69
C LEU A 238 12.96 -8.07 30.94
N SER A 239 11.89 -7.61 31.59
CA SER A 239 11.97 -6.83 32.83
C SER A 239 12.57 -7.63 33.99
N ILE A 240 12.19 -8.91 34.13
CA ILE A 240 12.74 -9.83 35.14
C ILE A 240 14.20 -10.16 34.84
N CYS A 241 14.56 -10.43 33.57
CA CYS A 241 15.93 -10.68 33.15
C CYS A 241 16.85 -9.48 33.38
N MET A 242 16.37 -8.26 33.13
CA MET A 242 17.09 -7.03 33.46
C MET A 242 17.23 -6.86 34.98
N ALA A 243 16.16 -7.06 35.75
CA ALA A 243 16.22 -6.96 37.22
C ALA A 243 17.18 -7.97 37.86
N LEU A 244 17.26 -9.19 37.34
CA LEU A 244 18.21 -10.23 37.79
C LEU A 244 19.65 -9.93 37.38
N SER A 245 19.86 -9.33 36.20
CA SER A 245 21.18 -8.88 35.73
C SER A 245 21.73 -7.70 36.55
N ILE A 246 20.85 -6.80 37.01
CA ILE A 246 21.23 -5.68 37.89
C ILE A 246 21.61 -6.19 39.29
N LYS A 247 20.88 -7.16 39.84
CA LYS A 247 21.16 -7.74 41.17
C LYS A 247 22.47 -8.54 41.22
N THR A 248 22.83 -9.20 40.12
CA THR A 248 24.09 -9.97 40.01
C THR A 248 25.31 -9.06 39.81
N LYS A 249 25.16 -7.93 39.11
CA LYS A 249 26.23 -6.92 38.96
C LYS A 249 26.49 -6.16 40.26
N SER A 250 25.44 -5.84 41.03
CA SER A 250 25.55 -5.14 42.32
C SER A 250 26.26 -5.95 43.41
N ARG A 251 26.12 -7.30 43.44
CA ARG A 251 26.82 -8.16 44.41
C ARG A 251 28.31 -8.37 44.13
N ARG A 252 28.83 -8.04 42.94
CA ARG A 252 30.26 -8.20 42.61
C ARG A 252 31.11 -6.97 42.92
N ASN A 253 30.50 -5.81 43.17
CA ASN A 253 31.24 -4.59 43.49
C ASN A 253 31.21 -4.31 45.00
N GLY A 254 31.80 -5.20 45.80
CA GLY A 254 32.21 -4.89 47.16
C GLY A 254 33.49 -4.06 47.09
N ILE A 255 33.37 -2.73 47.14
CA ILE A 255 34.52 -1.83 47.24
C ILE A 255 35.09 -1.98 48.66
N GLU A 256 36.24 -2.64 48.78
CA GLU A 256 37.03 -2.70 50.02
C GLU A 256 37.76 -1.35 50.18
N VAL A 257 37.20 -0.44 50.98
CA VAL A 257 37.87 0.80 51.36
C VAL A 257 38.92 0.48 52.43
N ARG A 258 40.19 0.39 52.04
CA ARG A 258 41.32 0.27 52.98
C ARG A 258 41.73 1.64 53.50
N SER A 259 41.63 1.83 54.82
CA SER A 259 42.21 2.97 55.54
C SER A 259 43.74 2.85 55.62
N PRO A 260 44.51 3.95 55.51
CA PRO A 260 45.96 3.91 55.67
C PRO A 260 46.32 3.92 57.16
N THR A 261 46.93 2.85 57.67
CA THR A 261 47.64 2.87 58.95
C THR A 261 49.11 3.21 58.70
N LEU A 262 49.52 4.40 59.12
CA LEU A 262 50.91 4.83 59.21
C LEU A 262 51.10 5.41 60.61
N PHE A 263 51.63 4.61 61.52
CA PHE A 263 52.43 5.10 62.64
C PHE A 263 53.54 4.08 62.92
N ALA A 264 54.76 4.59 62.93
CA ALA A 264 55.70 4.26 63.99
C ALA A 264 55.30 5.07 65.23
#